data_AF-A0A1M4ZCI5-F1
#
_entry.id   AF-A0A1M4ZCI5-F1
#
_cell.length_a   1.000
_cell.length_b   1.000
_cell.length_c   1.000
_cell.angle_alpha   90.00
_cell.angle_beta   90.00
_cell.angle_gamma   90.00
#
_symmetry.space_group_name_H-M   'P 1'
#
loop_
_entity.id
_entity.type
_entity.pdbx_description
1 polymer ?
#
loop_
_entity_poly.entity_id
_entity_poly.type
_entity_poly.pdbx_seq_one_letter_code
_entity_poly.pdbx_strand_id
1 'polypeptide(L)'
;MEKKPLRKRINELVFHASRYTELVISIIILAVIAALVIALVYDLTSMPLLHMTSEYFTQFLARALSLVVGVEFVKMLCKHTPETLIEVLMFATARQMVVEHLATWETLIGILAIAILFAVRKYLFLKPGASNTSDTFEN
;
A
#
# COMPACT_ATOMS: atom_id res chain seq x y z
N MET A 1 -19.18 45.30 -2.30
CA MET A 1 -19.88 43.99 -2.23
C MET A 1 -18.97 42.98 -1.55
N GLU A 2 -19.41 42.52 -0.39
CA GLU A 2 -18.63 41.85 0.65
C GLU A 2 -18.83 40.32 0.59
N LYS A 3 -17.83 39.57 0.13
CA LYS A 3 -17.82 38.09 0.15
C LYS A 3 -16.49 37.57 0.73
N LYS A 4 -16.25 37.79 2.02
CA LYS A 4 -15.08 37.25 2.75
C LYS A 4 -15.36 36.37 3.99
N PRO A 5 -16.58 36.22 4.57
CA PRO A 5 -16.74 35.45 5.81
C PRO A 5 -16.80 33.92 5.61
N LEU A 6 -17.14 33.43 4.41
CA LEU A 6 -17.38 31.99 4.18
C LEU A 6 -16.08 31.16 4.18
N ARG A 7 -14.99 31.67 3.62
CA ARG A 7 -13.70 30.93 3.52
C ARG A 7 -13.09 30.60 4.89
N LYS A 8 -13.20 31.51 5.87
CA LYS A 8 -12.68 31.28 7.24
C LYS A 8 -13.47 30.20 7.98
N ARG A 9 -14.80 30.22 7.88
CA ARG A 9 -15.69 29.22 8.49
C ARG A 9 -15.45 27.82 7.91
N ILE A 10 -15.28 27.72 6.58
CA ILE A 10 -14.99 26.45 5.91
C ILE A 10 -13.60 25.93 6.33
N ASN A 11 -12.59 26.80 6.42
CA ASN A 11 -11.24 26.38 6.81
C ASN A 11 -11.18 25.90 8.26
N GLU A 12 -11.87 26.54 9.20
CA GLU A 12 -11.98 26.06 10.59
C GLU A 12 -12.76 24.75 10.71
N LEU A 13 -13.83 24.57 9.93
CA LEU A 13 -14.62 23.34 9.91
C LEU A 13 -13.82 22.18 9.30
N VAL A 14 -13.10 22.44 8.21
CA VAL A 14 -12.19 21.47 7.57
C VAL A 14 -11.04 21.12 8.51
N PHE A 15 -10.48 22.07 9.26
CA PHE A 15 -9.38 21.78 10.19
C PHE A 15 -9.83 20.91 11.38
N HIS A 16 -11.01 21.19 11.95
CA HIS A 16 -11.58 20.36 13.02
C HIS A 16 -12.03 18.99 12.51
N ALA A 17 -12.67 18.93 11.35
CA ALA A 17 -13.07 17.67 10.73
C ALA A 17 -11.85 16.81 10.36
N SER A 18 -10.82 17.42 9.78
CA SER A 18 -9.55 16.76 9.42
C SER A 18 -8.89 16.13 10.63
N ARG A 19 -8.83 16.85 11.76
CA ARG A 19 -8.22 16.35 13.00
C ARG A 19 -9.04 15.19 13.61
N TYR A 20 -10.35 15.22 13.49
CA TYR A 20 -11.21 14.12 13.93
C TYR A 20 -11.03 12.88 13.05
N THR A 21 -11.02 13.04 11.72
CA THR A 21 -10.75 11.92 10.79
C THR A 21 -9.34 11.36 10.94
N GLU A 22 -8.34 12.21 11.16
CA GLU A 22 -6.96 11.78 11.40
C GLU A 22 -6.86 10.91 12.65
N LEU A 23 -7.47 11.34 13.77
CA LEU A 23 -7.51 10.56 15.01
C LEU A 23 -8.23 9.20 14.81
N VAL A 24 -9.38 9.21 14.14
CA VAL A 24 -10.16 7.98 13.87
C VAL A 24 -9.35 7.02 12.98
N ILE A 25 -8.73 7.53 11.92
CA ILE A 25 -7.86 6.74 11.03
C ILE A 25 -6.67 6.17 11.81
N SER A 26 -6.03 6.97 12.65
CA SER A 26 -4.92 6.50 13.49
C SER A 26 -5.34 5.37 14.43
N ILE A 27 -6.50 5.48 15.08
CA ILE A 27 -7.03 4.42 15.97
C ILE A 27 -7.34 3.15 15.18
N ILE A 28 -7.96 3.27 14.01
CA ILE A 28 -8.27 2.13 13.14
C ILE A 28 -6.99 1.42 12.70
N ILE A 29 -5.99 2.16 12.20
CA ILE A 29 -4.70 1.61 11.79
C ILE A 29 -4.00 0.93 12.97
N LEU A 30 -4.03 1.56 14.15
CA LEU A 30 -3.43 0.99 15.37
C LEU A 30 -4.11 -0.33 15.78
N ALA A 31 -5.45 -0.37 15.79
CA ALA A 31 -6.21 -1.57 16.13
C ALA A 31 -5.95 -2.71 15.13
N VAL A 32 -5.90 -2.40 13.84
CA VAL A 32 -5.56 -3.36 12.79
C VAL A 32 -4.14 -3.90 12.99
N ILE A 33 -3.13 -3.04 13.19
CA ILE A 33 -1.75 -3.49 13.45
C ILE A 33 -1.69 -4.39 14.69
N ALA A 34 -2.35 -4.01 15.80
CA ALA A 34 -2.36 -4.79 17.03
C ALA A 34 -3.01 -6.17 16.83
N ALA A 35 -4.16 -6.24 16.16
CA ALA A 35 -4.84 -7.50 15.87
C ALA A 35 -3.98 -8.45 15.02
N LEU A 36 -3.24 -7.91 14.05
CA LEU A 36 -2.40 -8.70 13.15
C LEU A 36 -1.14 -9.23 13.85
N VAL A 37 -0.55 -8.45 14.76
CA VAL A 37 0.56 -8.91 15.62
C VAL A 37 0.08 -10.02 16.55
N ILE A 38 -1.08 -9.85 17.19
CA ILE A 38 -1.66 -10.87 18.07
C ILE A 38 -1.94 -12.17 17.30
N ALA A 39 -2.55 -12.08 16.11
CA ALA A 39 -2.83 -13.24 15.26
C ALA A 39 -1.54 -13.99 14.89
N LEU A 40 -0.48 -13.26 14.53
CA LEU A 40 0.82 -13.85 14.20
C LEU A 40 1.48 -14.55 15.40
N VAL A 41 1.43 -13.93 16.58
CA VAL A 41 1.99 -14.50 17.82
C VAL A 41 1.20 -15.73 18.27
N TYR A 42 -0.13 -15.73 18.12
CA TYR A 42 -0.96 -16.89 18.42
C TYR A 42 -0.61 -18.08 17.52
N ASP A 43 -0.45 -17.84 16.21
CA ASP A 43 -0.03 -18.89 15.27
C ASP A 43 1.38 -19.45 15.58
N LEU A 44 2.31 -18.61 16.04
CA LEU A 44 3.64 -19.04 16.46
C LEU A 44 3.65 -19.84 17.77
N THR A 45 2.86 -19.42 18.75
CA THR A 45 2.85 -20.00 20.10
C THR A 45 2.00 -21.26 20.21
N SER A 46 1.05 -21.46 19.30
CA SER A 46 0.16 -22.63 19.28
C SER A 46 0.85 -23.91 18.79
N MET A 47 2.08 -23.85 18.29
CA MET A 47 2.81 -25.02 17.78
C MET A 47 4.13 -25.25 18.53
N PRO A 48 4.42 -26.47 19.01
CA PRO A 48 5.66 -26.76 19.70
C PRO A 48 6.86 -26.62 18.74
N LEU A 49 7.76 -25.70 19.10
CA LEU A 49 8.99 -25.31 18.36
C LEU A 49 9.92 -26.48 17.98
N LEU A 50 9.72 -27.67 18.57
CA LEU A 50 10.57 -28.85 18.40
C LEU A 50 10.30 -29.69 17.12
N HIS A 51 9.25 -29.38 16.35
CA HIS A 51 8.87 -30.14 15.13
C HIS A 51 8.71 -29.26 13.88
N MET A 52 9.42 -28.13 13.77
CA MET A 52 9.35 -27.29 12.56
C MET A 52 9.97 -28.00 11.35
N THR A 53 9.11 -28.54 10.49
CA THR A 53 9.46 -28.96 9.11
C THR A 53 9.41 -27.76 8.16
N SER A 54 10.05 -27.89 6.98
CA SER A 54 10.07 -26.87 5.92
C SER A 54 8.67 -26.37 5.52
N GLU A 55 7.69 -27.27 5.53
CA GLU A 55 6.31 -26.97 5.14
C GLU A 55 5.61 -26.01 6.13
N TYR A 56 5.85 -26.17 7.42
CA TYR A 56 5.34 -25.23 8.44
C TYR A 56 5.98 -23.86 8.33
N PHE A 57 7.27 -23.80 7.99
CA PHE A 57 7.95 -22.52 7.78
C PHE A 57 7.38 -21.77 6.57
N THR A 58 7.15 -22.47 5.45
CA THR A 58 6.49 -21.91 4.28
C THR A 58 5.08 -21.44 4.61
N GLN A 59 4.30 -22.23 5.37
CA GLN A 59 2.94 -21.85 5.77
C GLN A 59 2.92 -20.67 6.76
N PHE A 60 3.91 -20.58 7.65
CA PHE A 60 4.10 -19.43 8.53
C PHE A 60 4.42 -18.16 7.72
N LEU A 61 5.38 -18.22 6.80
CA LEU A 61 5.69 -17.11 5.89
C LEU A 61 4.46 -16.71 5.05
N ALA A 62 3.68 -17.70 4.61
CA ALA A 62 2.41 -17.50 3.92
C ALA A 62 1.37 -16.76 4.76
N ARG A 63 1.36 -16.92 6.07
CA ARG A 63 0.42 -16.17 6.93
C ARG A 63 0.99 -14.80 7.27
N ALA A 64 2.26 -14.74 7.65
CA ALA A 64 2.96 -13.51 8.01
C ALA A 64 2.95 -12.49 6.86
N LEU A 65 3.38 -12.88 5.66
CA LEU A 65 3.43 -11.96 4.53
C LEU A 65 2.01 -11.54 4.07
N SER A 66 0.98 -12.38 4.29
CA SER A 66 -0.43 -12.08 3.94
C SER A 66 -0.95 -10.98 4.85
N LEU A 67 -0.65 -11.10 6.14
CA LEU A 67 -0.96 -10.09 7.14
C LEU A 67 -0.27 -8.76 6.79
N VAL A 68 1.02 -8.78 6.44
CA VAL A 68 1.78 -7.56 6.08
C VAL A 68 1.17 -6.84 4.86
N VAL A 69 0.80 -7.57 3.80
CA VAL A 69 0.09 -6.98 2.65
C VAL A 69 -1.25 -6.38 3.09
N GLY A 70 -2.00 -7.08 3.94
CA GLY A 70 -3.26 -6.58 4.49
C GLY A 70 -3.10 -5.28 5.28
N VAL A 71 -2.07 -5.17 6.12
CA VAL A 71 -1.74 -3.92 6.85
C VAL A 71 -1.54 -2.77 5.87
N GLU A 72 -0.66 -2.98 4.89
CA GLU A 72 -0.26 -1.95 3.93
C GLU A 72 -1.45 -1.52 3.06
N PHE A 73 -2.29 -2.47 2.65
CA PHE A 73 -3.52 -2.17 1.92
C PHE A 73 -4.49 -1.30 2.73
N VAL A 74 -4.68 -1.56 4.03
CA VAL A 74 -5.53 -0.73 4.89
C VAL A 74 -4.94 0.67 5.08
N LYS A 75 -3.63 0.79 5.29
CA LYS A 75 -2.94 2.09 5.37
C LYS A 75 -3.09 2.89 4.07
N MET A 76 -3.02 2.18 2.95
CA MET A 76 -3.13 2.74 1.61
C MET A 76 -4.54 3.25 1.31
N LEU A 77 -5.60 2.55 1.73
CA LEU A 77 -6.99 3.04 1.65
C LEU A 77 -7.18 4.36 2.40
N CYS A 78 -6.44 4.55 3.51
CA CYS A 78 -6.53 5.79 4.30
C CYS A 78 -5.76 6.97 3.67
N LYS A 79 -4.67 6.72 2.93
CA LYS A 79 -3.83 7.78 2.33
C LYS A 79 -4.20 8.14 0.89
N HIS A 80 -4.99 7.31 0.22
CA HIS A 80 -5.61 7.56 -1.09
C HIS A 80 -4.68 8.11 -2.20
N THR A 81 -3.38 7.80 -2.13
CA THR A 81 -2.39 8.17 -3.16
C THR A 81 -2.19 7.01 -4.13
N PRO A 82 -2.36 7.21 -5.45
CA PRO A 82 -2.17 6.15 -6.45
C PRO A 82 -0.73 5.59 -6.47
N GLU A 83 0.26 6.36 -6.01
CA GLU A 83 1.65 5.91 -5.85
C GLU A 83 1.77 4.76 -4.83
N THR A 84 1.10 4.89 -3.69
CA THR A 84 1.11 3.87 -2.62
C THR A 84 0.40 2.59 -3.08
N LEU A 85 -0.60 2.70 -3.96
CA LEU A 85 -1.28 1.52 -4.53
C LEU A 85 -0.31 0.58 -5.26
N ILE A 86 0.53 1.13 -6.13
CA ILE A 86 1.43 0.33 -6.96
C ILE A 86 2.49 -0.37 -6.10
N GLU A 87 2.98 0.28 -5.05
CA GLU A 87 3.97 -0.31 -4.13
C GLU A 87 3.40 -1.52 -3.38
N VAL A 88 2.18 -1.40 -2.85
CA VAL A 88 1.51 -2.50 -2.14
C VAL A 88 1.17 -3.66 -3.07
N LEU A 89 0.73 -3.36 -4.30
CA LEU A 89 0.46 -4.38 -5.32
C LEU A 89 1.72 -5.14 -5.74
N MET A 90 2.87 -4.45 -5.90
CA MET A 90 4.14 -5.13 -6.18
C MET A 90 4.54 -6.08 -5.04
N PHE A 91 4.38 -5.65 -3.78
CA PHE A 91 4.67 -6.51 -2.62
C PHE A 91 3.72 -7.70 -2.52
N ALA A 92 2.43 -7.50 -2.82
CA ALA A 92 1.42 -8.55 -2.85
C ALA A 92 1.74 -9.64 -3.90
N THR A 93 2.09 -9.24 -5.11
CA THR A 93 2.47 -10.16 -6.18
C THR A 93 3.78 -10.89 -5.85
N ALA A 94 4.79 -10.17 -5.35
CA ALA A 94 6.09 -10.74 -5.02
C ALA A 94 6.00 -11.83 -3.94
N ARG A 95 5.23 -11.60 -2.87
CA ARG A 95 5.08 -12.62 -1.82
C ARG A 95 4.32 -13.86 -2.28
N GLN A 96 3.35 -13.70 -3.18
CA GLN A 96 2.55 -14.82 -3.66
C GLN A 96 3.44 -15.80 -4.42
N MET A 97 4.38 -15.27 -5.20
CA MET A 97 5.40 -16.06 -5.90
C MET A 97 6.41 -16.78 -4.99
N VAL A 98 6.67 -16.25 -3.79
CA VAL A 98 7.59 -16.88 -2.82
C VAL A 98 6.90 -17.99 -2.04
N VAL A 99 5.59 -17.87 -1.82
CA VAL A 99 4.80 -18.76 -0.98
C VAL A 99 4.21 -19.91 -1.78
N GLU A 100 3.69 -19.63 -2.97
CA GLU A 100 3.21 -20.68 -3.87
C GLU A 100 4.42 -21.22 -4.64
N HIS A 101 4.65 -22.55 -4.57
CA HIS A 101 5.54 -23.24 -5.49
C HIS A 101 4.89 -23.30 -6.88
N LEU A 102 4.69 -22.12 -7.47
CA LEU A 102 4.14 -21.93 -8.79
C LEU A 102 5.07 -22.60 -9.80
N ALA A 103 4.48 -23.12 -10.88
CA ALA A 103 5.26 -23.64 -11.99
C ALA A 103 6.17 -22.52 -12.52
N THR A 104 7.36 -22.86 -13.02
CA THR A 104 8.35 -21.89 -13.53
C THR A 104 7.74 -20.85 -14.49
N TRP A 105 6.71 -21.23 -15.25
CA TRP A 105 5.97 -20.36 -16.16
C TRP A 105 5.14 -19.27 -15.45
N GLU A 106 4.46 -19.60 -14.36
CA GLU A 106 3.65 -18.65 -13.59
C GLU A 106 4.53 -17.62 -12.88
N THR A 107 5.68 -18.05 -12.38
CA THR A 107 6.72 -17.16 -11.84
C THR A 107 7.20 -16.17 -12.90
N LEU A 108 7.42 -16.59 -14.16
CA LEU A 108 7.81 -15.69 -15.25
C LEU A 108 6.73 -14.62 -15.53
N ILE A 109 5.46 -14.99 -15.52
CA ILE A 109 4.34 -14.06 -15.69
C ILE A 109 4.27 -13.08 -14.51
N GLY A 110 4.49 -13.56 -13.28
CA GLY A 110 4.56 -12.72 -12.08
C GLY A 110 5.68 -11.68 -12.15
N ILE A 111 6.88 -12.09 -12.58
CA ILE A 111 8.01 -11.16 -12.80
C ILE A 111 7.64 -10.12 -13.87
N LEU A 112 7.03 -10.54 -14.98
CA LEU A 112 6.60 -9.62 -16.04
C LEU A 112 5.54 -8.64 -15.54
N ALA A 113 4.60 -9.09 -14.71
CA ALA A 113 3.60 -8.23 -14.07
C ALA A 113 4.25 -7.17 -13.17
N ILE A 114 5.23 -7.54 -12.34
CA ILE A 114 5.99 -6.59 -11.52
C ILE A 114 6.75 -5.58 -12.40
N ALA A 115 7.35 -6.04 -13.50
CA ALA A 115 8.04 -5.16 -14.46
C ALA A 115 7.08 -4.14 -15.10
N ILE A 116 5.86 -4.55 -15.45
CA ILE A 116 4.82 -3.66 -15.98
C ILE A 116 4.36 -2.66 -14.91
N LEU A 117 4.13 -3.10 -13.67
CA LEU A 117 3.77 -2.21 -12.56
C LEU A 117 4.84 -1.13 -12.35
N PHE A 118 6.11 -1.50 -12.46
CA PHE A 118 7.24 -0.57 -12.38
C PHE A 118 7.27 0.41 -13.57
N ALA A 119 6.96 -0.07 -14.77
CA ALA A 119 6.86 0.77 -15.97
C ALA A 119 5.70 1.77 -15.87
N VAL A 120 4.53 1.34 -15.39
CA VAL A 120 3.38 2.22 -15.13
C VAL A 120 3.74 3.27 -14.10
N ARG A 121 4.40 2.89 -12.99
CA ARG A 121 4.91 3.86 -12.02
C ARG A 121 5.83 4.89 -12.69
N LYS A 122 6.77 4.45 -13.51
CA LYS A 122 7.69 5.36 -14.19
C LYS A 122 6.97 6.27 -15.19
N TYR A 123 6.09 5.75 -16.04
CA TYR A 123 5.44 6.52 -17.11
C TYR A 123 4.28 7.40 -16.65
N LEU A 124 3.54 7.02 -15.61
CA LEU A 124 2.42 7.82 -15.09
C LEU A 124 2.91 8.96 -14.18
N PHE A 125 3.99 8.74 -13.42
CA PHE A 125 4.52 9.72 -12.46
C PHE A 125 5.67 10.58 -13.00
N LEU A 126 6.38 10.17 -14.07
CA LEU A 126 7.18 11.10 -14.87
C LEU A 126 6.27 11.77 -15.88
N LYS A 127 5.65 12.90 -15.49
CA LYS A 127 5.10 13.84 -16.46
C LYS A 127 6.26 14.28 -17.37
N PRO A 128 6.21 14.07 -18.69
CA PRO A 128 7.11 14.78 -19.58
C PRO A 128 6.75 16.26 -19.45
N GLY A 129 7.57 17.01 -18.72
CA GLY A 129 7.71 18.44 -18.95
C GLY A 129 8.33 18.62 -20.33
N ALA A 130 7.57 18.32 -21.38
CA ALA A 130 7.86 18.82 -22.71
C ALA A 130 7.35 20.26 -22.72
N SER A 131 8.24 21.17 -22.32
CA SER A 131 8.13 22.60 -22.58
C SER A 131 8.05 22.83 -24.09
N ASN A 132 6.85 22.75 -24.65
CA ASN A 132 6.56 23.20 -26.01
C ASN A 132 5.95 24.60 -25.96
N THR A 133 6.73 25.63 -25.58
CA THR A 133 6.42 27.01 -26.00
C THR A 133 7.63 27.92 -25.81
N SER A 134 8.57 27.89 -26.76
CA SER A 134 9.26 29.11 -27.21
C SER A 134 10.08 28.83 -28.47
N ASP A 135 9.51 28.11 -29.44
CA ASP A 135 9.86 28.43 -30.82
C ASP A 135 8.75 29.32 -31.36
N THR A 136 9.14 30.54 -31.67
CA THR A 136 8.53 31.43 -32.67
C THR A 136 7.23 32.19 -32.34
N PHE A 137 7.28 33.48 -32.65
CA PHE A 137 6.21 34.46 -32.91
C PHE A 137 5.71 35.33 -31.75
N GLU A 138 6.51 36.32 -31.37
CA GLU A 138 6.01 37.71 -31.35
C GLU A 138 7.14 38.67 -31.78
N ASN A 139 6.74 39.66 -32.58
CA ASN A 139 7.54 40.73 -33.22
C ASN A 139 8.36 41.56 -32.23
#